data_AF-A0A3Q2Z4P4-F1
#
_entry.id   AF-A0A3Q2Z4P4-F1
#
_cell.length_a   1.000
_cell.length_b   1.000
_cell.length_c   1.000
_cell.angle_alpha   90.00
_cell.angle_beta   90.00
_cell.angle_gamma   90.00
#
_symmetry.space_group_name_H-M   'P 1'
#
loop_
_entity.id
_entity.type
_entity.pdbx_description
1 polymer ?
#
loop_
_entity_poly.entity_id
_entity_poly.type
_entity_poly.pdbx_seq_one_letter_code
_entity_poly.pdbx_strand_id
1 'polypeptide(L)'
;MAAHQHSPDSSSEECTVLEAPPTKDTCPQHGGKVSDYCCTCTRALCGECVPEHSEHHRVPLGEALEQHRRTLESPDGFVLSRLPQISAAAVVVGEMVQQLTNQRAAIEEDILSSFEDLHKQLDVRKSVLLMELEVTFGLKHKVLQSQLESLQQGEDAVSSACTRTEEVLATEACAGSLEVELDLKGKLEELARRGLSCQPEENDQLDLVLETDGLRKWIHNLGTIVTTSAVASQSEAMGAGLEQCIVGLPSSVTIVTRDKSGGACKSGNAILSAEVFTPDGSIVDGEIVDHKNGTYEFVYVLPKEGDFSLALRLYDQHIKGSPFKLNVGTSQVGEKTRGKRRGKSPGQKKKGSKRASSALGTPRRKTQNPIEDDLIFRIGTKGRNKGEFTNLQGVAAAASGNILIADSNNQCVQVTPHSRSYCRERLKDCQSKCLVRSQL
;
A
#
# COMPACT_ATOMS: atom_id res chain seq x y z
N MET A 1 -43.90 6.14 -7.38
CA MET A 1 -44.05 6.32 -5.92
C MET A 1 -42.89 7.15 -5.45
N ALA A 2 -43.17 8.38 -5.05
CA ALA A 2 -42.19 9.37 -4.63
C ALA A 2 -41.69 9.07 -3.20
N ALA A 3 -40.40 9.22 -2.95
CA ALA A 3 -39.84 9.29 -1.60
C ALA A 3 -38.54 10.11 -1.62
N HIS A 4 -38.70 11.38 -1.20
CA HIS A 4 -37.79 12.21 -0.41
C HIS A 4 -36.27 12.06 -0.59
N GLN A 5 -35.68 12.98 -1.34
CA GLN A 5 -34.30 13.44 -1.13
C GLN A 5 -34.32 14.55 -0.09
N HIS A 6 -33.59 14.34 1.01
CA HIS A 6 -33.25 15.37 1.99
C HIS A 6 -32.09 16.20 1.44
N SER A 7 -32.29 17.50 1.30
CA SER A 7 -31.24 18.52 1.21
C SER A 7 -30.58 18.73 2.57
N PRO A 8 -29.29 19.06 2.64
CA PRO A 8 -28.73 19.76 3.78
C PRO A 8 -28.37 21.21 3.41
N ASP A 9 -28.92 22.12 4.23
CA ASP A 9 -28.35 23.38 4.73
C ASP A 9 -27.90 24.41 3.68
N SER A 10 -28.69 25.43 3.34
CA SER A 10 -29.16 26.51 4.24
C SER A 10 -28.03 27.14 5.06
N SER A 11 -26.98 27.66 4.41
CA SER A 11 -26.29 28.83 4.94
C SER A 11 -27.10 30.06 4.53
N SER A 12 -28.14 30.34 5.32
CA SER A 12 -28.78 31.64 5.34
C SER A 12 -27.67 32.68 5.51
N GLU A 13 -27.51 33.53 4.49
CA GLU A 13 -26.84 34.80 4.64
C GLU A 13 -27.56 35.55 5.76
N GLU A 14 -27.07 35.44 6.99
CA GLU A 14 -27.32 36.43 8.02
C GLU A 14 -26.60 37.70 7.56
N CYS A 15 -27.21 38.36 6.58
CA CYS A 15 -27.00 39.76 6.32
C CYS A 15 -27.54 40.46 7.56
N THR A 16 -26.70 40.56 8.60
CA THR A 16 -26.97 41.43 9.74
C THR A 16 -27.25 42.79 9.13
N VAL A 17 -28.52 43.20 9.21
CA VAL A 17 -28.96 44.55 8.89
C VAL A 17 -28.00 45.46 9.63
N LEU A 18 -27.10 46.11 8.88
CA LEU A 18 -26.30 47.19 9.42
C LEU A 18 -27.33 48.23 9.88
N GLU A 19 -27.56 48.30 11.18
CA GLU A 19 -28.32 49.40 11.78
C GLU A 19 -27.73 50.69 11.20
N ALA A 20 -28.60 51.52 10.62
CA ALA A 20 -28.20 52.82 10.12
C ALA A 20 -27.41 53.54 11.24
N PRO A 21 -26.27 54.17 10.93
CA PRO A 21 -25.46 54.84 11.95
C PRO A 21 -26.34 55.80 12.76
N PRO A 22 -26.25 55.79 14.11
CA PRO A 22 -27.15 56.56 14.96
C PRO A 22 -27.10 58.04 14.58
N THR A 23 -28.28 58.63 14.42
CA THR A 23 -28.41 60.02 13.97
C THR A 23 -28.10 60.99 15.11
N LYS A 24 -27.05 61.80 14.87
CA LYS A 24 -26.65 63.05 15.53
C LYS A 24 -26.16 62.94 16.98
N ASP A 25 -24.94 63.46 17.21
CA ASP A 25 -24.23 63.84 18.43
C ASP A 25 -25.07 63.99 19.72
N THR A 26 -25.72 62.94 20.22
CA THR A 26 -26.62 63.01 21.38
C THR A 26 -26.13 62.07 22.46
N CYS A 27 -26.00 62.57 23.68
CA CYS A 27 -25.49 61.78 24.80
C CYS A 27 -26.53 60.74 25.22
N PRO A 28 -26.15 59.45 25.31
CA PRO A 28 -27.09 58.38 25.67
C PRO A 28 -27.61 58.47 27.11
N GLN A 29 -26.92 59.18 28.00
CA GLN A 29 -27.33 59.33 29.40
C GLN A 29 -28.15 60.60 29.66
N HIS A 30 -27.81 61.71 29.00
CA HIS A 30 -28.38 63.02 29.30
C HIS A 30 -29.21 63.62 28.14
N GLY A 31 -29.26 62.97 26.97
CA GLY A 31 -29.98 63.47 25.80
C GLY A 31 -29.45 64.79 25.21
N GLY A 32 -28.39 65.38 25.80
CA GLY A 32 -27.77 66.63 25.36
C GLY A 32 -26.76 66.43 24.24
N LYS A 33 -26.44 67.52 23.51
CA LYS A 33 -25.48 67.48 22.42
C LYS A 33 -24.08 67.11 22.93
N VAL A 34 -23.44 66.15 22.27
CA VAL A 34 -22.07 65.72 22.54
C VAL A 34 -21.10 66.70 21.88
N SER A 35 -20.12 67.19 22.64
CA SER A 35 -19.15 68.19 22.17
C SER A 35 -17.70 67.74 22.32
N ASP A 36 -17.41 66.91 23.32
CA ASP A 36 -16.05 66.52 23.68
C ASP A 36 -15.90 65.00 23.71
N TYR A 37 -14.66 64.53 23.61
CA TYR A 37 -14.29 63.13 23.75
C TYR A 37 -13.26 62.99 24.87
N CYS A 38 -13.53 62.08 25.81
CA CYS A 38 -12.58 61.71 26.85
C CYS A 38 -11.67 60.60 26.34
N CYS A 39 -10.39 60.89 26.15
CA CYS A 39 -9.39 59.91 25.70
C CYS A 39 -9.10 58.85 26.77
N THR A 40 -9.25 59.19 28.05
CA THR A 40 -8.98 58.29 29.19
C THR A 40 -10.07 57.24 29.37
N CYS A 41 -11.34 57.63 29.18
CA CYS A 41 -12.49 56.74 29.35
C CYS A 41 -13.06 56.22 28.03
N THR A 42 -12.48 56.63 26.90
CA THR A 42 -12.90 56.31 25.52
C THR A 42 -14.40 56.54 25.28
N ARG A 43 -14.93 57.69 25.73
CA ARG A 43 -16.36 58.03 25.66
C ARG A 43 -16.59 59.47 25.21
N ALA A 44 -17.68 59.67 24.47
CA ALA A 44 -18.12 60.98 24.04
C ALA A 44 -18.97 61.65 25.13
N LEU A 45 -18.74 62.93 25.39
CA LEU A 45 -19.28 63.70 26.52
C LEU A 45 -20.19 64.84 26.03
N CYS A 46 -21.36 65.01 26.66
CA CYS A 46 -22.15 66.25 26.57
C CYS A 46 -21.78 67.22 27.69
N GLY A 47 -22.35 68.44 27.64
CA GLY A 47 -22.16 69.49 28.64
C GLY A 47 -22.36 69.06 30.10
N GLU A 48 -23.23 68.08 30.35
CA GLU A 48 -23.51 67.54 31.69
C GLU A 48 -22.50 66.46 32.14
N CYS A 49 -21.83 65.77 31.21
CA CYS A 49 -20.76 64.80 31.54
C CYS A 49 -19.40 65.47 31.77
N VAL A 50 -19.20 66.70 31.27
CA VAL A 50 -17.95 67.48 31.39
C VAL A 50 -17.42 67.59 32.83
N PRO A 51 -18.24 67.86 33.86
CA PRO A 51 -17.75 68.06 35.23
C PRO A 51 -17.22 66.78 35.87
N GLU A 52 -17.87 65.64 35.58
CA GLU A 52 -17.47 64.30 36.06
C GLU A 52 -16.16 63.82 35.42
N HIS A 53 -15.78 64.41 34.29
CA HIS A 53 -14.56 64.13 33.54
C HIS A 53 -13.59 65.33 33.56
N SER A 54 -13.64 66.17 34.59
CA SER A 54 -12.79 67.37 34.73
C SER A 54 -11.30 67.05 34.84
N GLU A 55 -10.94 65.97 35.53
CA GLU A 55 -9.55 65.50 35.72
C GLU A 55 -9.03 64.62 34.55
N HIS A 56 -9.85 64.34 33.53
CA HIS A 56 -9.50 63.46 32.43
C HIS A 56 -9.02 64.20 31.19
N HIS A 57 -8.12 63.59 30.41
CA HIS A 57 -7.65 64.17 29.16
C HIS A 57 -8.76 64.14 28.11
N ARG A 58 -9.14 65.32 27.64
CA ARG A 58 -10.27 65.53 26.73
C ARG A 58 -9.84 66.31 25.50
N VAL A 59 -10.43 65.95 24.37
CA VAL A 59 -10.26 66.63 23.09
C VAL A 59 -11.63 66.94 22.50
N PRO A 60 -11.78 67.97 21.66
CA PRO A 60 -13.02 68.22 20.94
C PRO A 60 -13.45 66.98 20.15
N LEU A 61 -14.76 66.69 20.11
CA LEU A 61 -15.29 65.50 19.44
C LEU A 61 -14.85 65.42 17.97
N GLY A 62 -14.81 66.56 17.27
CA GLY A 62 -14.35 66.63 15.88
C GLY A 62 -12.90 66.17 15.68
N GLU A 63 -11.99 66.56 16.59
CA GLU A 63 -10.58 66.15 16.55
C GLU A 63 -10.41 64.66 16.86
N ALA A 64 -11.15 64.13 17.85
CA ALA A 64 -11.17 62.71 18.15
C ALA A 64 -11.70 61.87 16.98
N LEU A 65 -12.81 62.32 16.35
CA LEU A 65 -13.38 61.64 15.19
C LEU A 65 -12.43 61.65 14.00
N GLU A 66 -11.75 62.77 13.73
CA GLU A 66 -10.71 62.83 12.70
C GLU A 66 -9.52 61.92 13.02
N GLN A 67 -9.07 61.86 14.27
CA GLN A 67 -7.96 61.00 14.68
C GLN A 67 -8.31 59.51 14.57
N HIS A 68 -9.51 59.12 15.01
CA HIS A 68 -10.03 57.74 14.84
C HIS A 68 -10.22 57.40 13.37
N ARG A 69 -10.77 58.32 12.57
CA ARG A 69 -10.93 58.14 11.13
C ARG A 69 -9.58 58.02 10.42
N ARG A 70 -8.58 58.83 10.77
CA ARG A 70 -7.21 58.70 10.24
C ARG A 70 -6.56 57.36 10.62
N THR A 71 -6.88 56.82 11.80
CA THR A 71 -6.39 55.50 12.22
C THR A 71 -7.04 54.37 11.41
N LEU A 72 -8.35 54.48 11.15
CA LEU A 72 -9.10 53.54 10.31
C LEU A 72 -8.77 53.65 8.81
N GLU A 73 -8.49 54.86 8.32
CA GLU A 73 -8.13 55.16 6.94
C GLU A 73 -6.64 55.00 6.66
N SER A 74 -5.79 54.90 7.70
CA SER A 74 -4.38 54.64 7.50
C SER A 74 -4.22 53.29 6.78
N PRO A 75 -3.60 53.26 5.57
CA PRO A 75 -3.44 52.04 4.79
C PRO A 75 -2.51 50.99 5.43
N ASP A 76 -2.01 51.26 6.64
CA ASP A 76 -1.26 50.31 7.49
C ASP A 76 -2.17 49.33 8.26
N GLY A 77 -3.42 49.18 7.82
CA GLY A 77 -4.29 48.12 8.30
C GLY A 77 -3.74 46.76 7.90
N PHE A 78 -3.05 46.09 8.83
CA PHE A 78 -2.69 44.66 8.79
C PHE A 78 -3.80 43.77 8.17
N VAL A 79 -5.07 44.18 8.27
CA VAL A 79 -6.23 43.50 7.68
C VAL A 79 -6.29 43.60 6.14
N LEU A 80 -6.00 44.76 5.55
CA LEU A 80 -6.03 44.96 4.10
C LEU A 80 -4.88 44.23 3.40
N SER A 81 -3.73 44.08 4.06
CA SER A 81 -2.64 43.23 3.55
C SER A 81 -2.87 41.73 3.80
N ARG A 82 -3.68 41.37 4.81
CA ARG A 82 -4.08 39.97 5.07
C ARG A 82 -5.09 39.46 4.05
N LEU A 83 -5.96 40.32 3.52
CA LEU A 83 -7.00 39.90 2.59
C LEU A 83 -6.41 39.25 1.31
N PRO A 84 -5.44 39.85 0.60
CA PRO A 84 -4.76 39.20 -0.52
C PRO A 84 -4.09 37.87 -0.15
N GLN A 85 -3.50 37.75 1.04
CA GLN A 85 -2.87 36.51 1.51
C GLN A 85 -3.90 35.39 1.71
N ILE A 86 -5.06 35.71 2.30
CA ILE A 86 -6.17 34.77 2.48
C ILE A 86 -6.75 34.38 1.13
N SER A 87 -6.96 35.35 0.24
CA SER A 87 -7.47 35.08 -1.11
C SER A 87 -6.54 34.17 -1.90
N ALA A 88 -5.22 34.41 -1.85
CA ALA A 88 -4.23 33.54 -2.49
C ALA A 88 -4.24 32.12 -1.90
N ALA A 89 -4.29 31.99 -0.57
CA ALA A 89 -4.37 30.69 0.10
C ALA A 89 -5.69 29.96 -0.25
N ALA A 90 -6.81 30.68 -0.35
CA ALA A 90 -8.09 30.10 -0.73
C ALA A 90 -8.09 29.54 -2.16
N VAL A 91 -7.43 30.21 -3.10
CA VAL A 91 -7.23 29.69 -4.47
C VAL A 91 -6.45 28.38 -4.44
N VAL A 92 -5.31 28.34 -3.76
CA VAL A 92 -4.46 27.13 -3.66
C VAL A 92 -5.22 25.97 -3.01
N VAL A 93 -5.93 26.22 -1.91
CA VAL A 93 -6.73 25.19 -1.25
C VAL A 93 -7.89 24.73 -2.14
N GLY A 94 -8.53 25.66 -2.88
CA GLY A 94 -9.55 25.33 -3.86
C GLY A 94 -9.05 24.41 -4.98
N GLU A 95 -7.86 24.70 -5.51
CA GLU A 95 -7.18 23.85 -6.49
C GLU A 95 -6.87 22.46 -5.93
N MET A 96 -6.39 22.36 -4.68
CA MET A 96 -6.15 21.07 -4.02
C MET A 96 -7.43 20.26 -3.83
N VAL A 97 -8.55 20.90 -3.47
CA VAL A 97 -9.86 20.24 -3.35
C VAL A 97 -10.32 19.72 -4.71
N GLN A 98 -10.17 20.51 -5.77
CA GLN A 98 -10.51 20.08 -7.13
C GLN A 98 -9.63 18.92 -7.58
N GLN A 99 -8.31 19.00 -7.34
CA GLN A 99 -7.37 17.92 -7.68
C GLN A 99 -7.71 16.63 -6.93
N LEU A 100 -8.00 16.72 -5.63
CA LEU A 100 -8.41 15.57 -4.83
C LEU A 100 -9.71 14.94 -5.36
N THR A 101 -10.66 15.76 -5.78
CA THR A 101 -11.93 15.30 -6.38
C THR A 101 -11.69 14.58 -7.71
N ASN A 102 -10.81 15.13 -8.56
CA ASN A 102 -10.44 14.50 -9.83
C ASN A 102 -9.68 13.18 -9.62
N GLN A 103 -8.74 13.15 -8.66
CA GLN A 103 -8.00 11.94 -8.31
C GLN A 103 -8.93 10.86 -7.76
N ARG A 104 -9.91 11.22 -6.94
CA ARG A 104 -10.94 10.27 -6.49
C ARG A 104 -11.68 9.65 -7.68
N ALA A 105 -12.16 10.47 -8.61
CA ALA A 105 -12.89 9.98 -9.78
C ALA A 105 -12.03 9.06 -10.66
N ALA A 106 -10.76 9.41 -10.88
CA ALA A 106 -9.82 8.58 -11.63
C ALA A 106 -9.57 7.23 -10.93
N ILE A 107 -9.30 7.24 -9.61
CA ILE A 107 -9.11 6.00 -8.83
C ILE A 107 -10.38 5.14 -8.84
N GLU A 108 -11.56 5.75 -8.79
CA GLU A 108 -12.84 5.03 -8.89
C GLU A 108 -12.99 4.32 -10.25
N GLU A 109 -12.65 5.00 -11.35
CA GLU A 109 -12.61 4.40 -12.69
C GLU A 109 -11.56 3.27 -12.80
N ASP A 110 -10.36 3.47 -12.25
CA ASP A 110 -9.30 2.46 -12.22
C ASP A 110 -9.71 1.21 -11.44
N ILE A 111 -10.37 1.38 -10.28
CA ILE A 111 -10.91 0.26 -9.50
C ILE A 111 -11.94 -0.49 -10.34
N LEU A 112 -12.94 0.20 -10.88
CA LEU A 112 -14.02 -0.43 -11.63
C LEU A 112 -13.50 -1.20 -12.85
N SER A 113 -12.63 -0.58 -13.65
CA SER A 113 -12.03 -1.20 -14.83
C SER A 113 -11.14 -2.40 -14.49
N SER A 114 -10.36 -2.32 -13.41
CA SER A 114 -9.52 -3.43 -12.95
C SER A 114 -10.34 -4.66 -12.55
N PHE A 115 -11.44 -4.46 -11.81
CA PHE A 115 -12.31 -5.56 -11.42
C PHE A 115 -13.11 -6.13 -12.60
N GLU A 116 -13.49 -5.29 -13.56
CA GLU A 116 -14.14 -5.75 -14.79
C GLU A 116 -13.20 -6.66 -15.61
N ASP A 117 -11.92 -6.31 -15.73
CA ASP A 117 -10.93 -7.18 -16.40
C ASP A 117 -10.75 -8.52 -15.67
N LEU A 118 -10.62 -8.50 -14.34
CA LEU A 118 -10.53 -9.73 -13.54
C LEU A 118 -11.77 -10.62 -13.71
N HIS A 119 -12.96 -10.05 -13.75
CA HIS A 119 -14.19 -10.79 -14.04
C HIS A 119 -14.16 -11.43 -15.43
N LYS A 120 -13.73 -10.69 -16.46
CA LYS A 120 -13.57 -11.23 -17.82
C LYS A 120 -12.59 -12.40 -17.84
N GLN A 121 -11.46 -12.31 -17.15
CA GLN A 121 -10.49 -13.41 -17.07
C GLN A 121 -11.08 -14.66 -16.42
N LEU A 122 -11.85 -14.49 -15.32
CA LEU A 122 -12.54 -15.60 -14.67
C LEU A 122 -13.60 -16.24 -15.58
N ASP A 123 -14.37 -15.43 -16.31
CA ASP A 123 -15.37 -15.93 -17.26
C ASP A 123 -14.75 -16.67 -18.46
N VAL A 124 -13.60 -16.22 -18.94
CA VAL A 124 -12.83 -16.95 -19.95
C VAL A 124 -12.39 -18.31 -19.40
N ARG A 125 -11.81 -18.36 -18.19
CA ARG A 125 -11.39 -19.65 -17.60
C ARG A 125 -12.56 -20.60 -17.37
N LYS A 126 -13.70 -20.08 -16.90
CA LYS A 126 -14.95 -20.83 -16.77
C LYS A 126 -15.37 -21.42 -18.12
N SER A 127 -15.34 -20.63 -19.18
CA SER A 127 -15.72 -21.07 -20.53
C SER A 127 -14.78 -22.17 -21.05
N VAL A 128 -13.48 -22.05 -20.79
CA VAL A 128 -12.49 -23.09 -21.14
C VAL A 128 -12.77 -24.39 -20.38
N LEU A 129 -13.04 -24.34 -19.07
CA LEU A 129 -13.36 -25.54 -18.28
C LEU A 129 -14.61 -26.26 -18.79
N LEU A 130 -15.65 -25.51 -19.17
CA LEU A 130 -16.87 -26.08 -19.74
C LEU A 130 -16.62 -26.73 -21.09
N MET A 131 -15.79 -26.11 -21.94
CA MET A 131 -15.38 -26.71 -23.21
C MET A 131 -14.56 -27.99 -23.01
N GLU A 132 -13.59 -27.98 -22.09
CA GLU A 132 -12.78 -29.15 -21.74
C GLU A 132 -13.65 -30.32 -21.26
N LEU A 133 -14.65 -30.02 -20.42
CA LEU A 133 -15.63 -31.01 -19.95
C LEU A 133 -16.42 -31.60 -21.12
N GLU A 134 -17.00 -30.76 -21.98
CA GLU A 134 -17.82 -31.22 -23.11
C GLU A 134 -17.02 -32.09 -24.08
N VAL A 135 -15.78 -31.70 -24.39
CA VAL A 135 -14.89 -32.48 -25.27
C VAL A 135 -14.54 -33.82 -24.62
N THR A 136 -14.17 -33.84 -23.34
CA THR A 136 -13.79 -35.07 -22.63
C THR A 136 -14.97 -36.02 -22.53
N PHE A 137 -16.15 -35.51 -22.16
CA PHE A 137 -17.39 -36.26 -22.13
C PHE A 137 -17.72 -36.83 -23.52
N GLY A 138 -17.71 -35.99 -24.55
CA GLY A 138 -18.05 -36.39 -25.92
C GLY A 138 -17.14 -37.50 -26.46
N LEU A 139 -15.84 -37.44 -26.18
CA LEU A 139 -14.90 -38.49 -26.58
C LEU A 139 -15.18 -39.82 -25.86
N LYS A 140 -15.33 -39.81 -24.53
CA LYS A 140 -15.64 -41.01 -23.73
C LYS A 140 -16.98 -41.61 -24.13
N HIS A 141 -18.02 -40.78 -24.24
CA HIS A 141 -19.35 -41.18 -24.66
C HIS A 141 -19.32 -41.83 -26.04
N LYS A 142 -18.58 -41.27 -27.00
CA LYS A 142 -18.49 -41.84 -28.35
C LYS A 142 -17.89 -43.25 -28.36
N VAL A 143 -16.84 -43.51 -27.56
CA VAL A 143 -16.24 -44.84 -27.45
C VAL A 143 -17.24 -45.83 -26.87
N LEU A 144 -17.84 -45.49 -25.73
CA LEU A 144 -18.80 -46.35 -25.04
C LEU A 144 -20.06 -46.60 -25.89
N GLN A 145 -20.58 -45.57 -26.56
CA GLN A 145 -21.75 -45.69 -27.42
C GLN A 145 -21.48 -46.59 -28.63
N SER A 146 -20.33 -46.42 -29.28
CA SER A 146 -19.93 -47.29 -30.40
C SER A 146 -19.73 -48.74 -29.94
N GLN A 147 -19.15 -48.95 -28.76
CA GLN A 147 -18.97 -50.28 -28.19
C GLN A 147 -20.34 -50.93 -27.89
N LEU A 148 -21.26 -50.17 -27.29
CA LEU A 148 -22.60 -50.64 -26.97
C LEU A 148 -23.37 -51.08 -28.22
N GLU A 149 -23.34 -50.27 -29.28
CA GLU A 149 -23.97 -50.60 -30.57
C GLU A 149 -23.38 -51.87 -31.19
N SER A 150 -22.06 -52.05 -31.12
CA SER A 150 -21.39 -53.25 -31.63
C SER A 150 -21.74 -54.51 -30.84
N LEU A 151 -21.81 -54.40 -29.51
CA LEU A 151 -22.20 -55.50 -28.63
C LEU A 151 -23.66 -55.89 -28.83
N GLN A 152 -24.58 -54.92 -28.91
CA GLN A 152 -26.00 -55.17 -29.20
C GLN A 152 -26.19 -55.85 -30.55
N GLN A 153 -25.51 -55.36 -31.59
CA GLN A 153 -25.54 -56.02 -32.91
C GLN A 153 -24.96 -57.43 -32.87
N GLY A 154 -23.93 -57.66 -32.05
CA GLY A 154 -23.36 -58.99 -31.80
C GLY A 154 -24.35 -59.92 -31.12
N GLU A 155 -25.00 -59.44 -30.07
CA GLU A 155 -26.03 -60.17 -29.31
C GLU A 155 -27.20 -60.57 -30.20
N ASP A 156 -27.76 -59.63 -30.98
CA ASP A 156 -28.87 -59.90 -31.91
C ASP A 156 -28.49 -60.94 -32.98
N ALA A 157 -27.26 -60.86 -33.52
CA ALA A 157 -26.78 -61.81 -34.52
C ALA A 157 -26.62 -63.23 -33.93
N VAL A 158 -26.08 -63.34 -32.72
CA VAL A 158 -25.92 -64.63 -32.02
C VAL A 158 -27.29 -65.20 -31.63
N SER A 159 -28.16 -64.36 -31.03
CA SER A 159 -29.51 -64.74 -30.61
C SER A 159 -30.34 -65.27 -31.79
N SER A 160 -30.39 -64.53 -32.91
CA SER A 160 -31.11 -64.95 -34.11
C SER A 160 -30.51 -66.19 -34.80
N ALA A 161 -29.21 -66.42 -34.69
CA ALA A 161 -28.57 -67.64 -35.18
C ALA A 161 -28.94 -68.85 -34.32
N CYS A 162 -28.98 -68.69 -32.99
CA CYS A 162 -29.43 -69.72 -32.05
C CYS A 162 -30.89 -70.10 -32.31
N THR A 163 -31.81 -69.13 -32.39
CA THR A 163 -33.24 -69.40 -32.64
C THR A 163 -33.46 -70.17 -33.95
N ARG A 164 -32.80 -69.76 -35.04
CA ARG A 164 -32.89 -70.49 -36.32
C ARG A 164 -32.32 -71.90 -36.25
N THR A 165 -31.26 -72.09 -35.47
CA THR A 165 -30.67 -73.43 -35.26
C THR A 165 -31.64 -74.32 -34.49
N GLU A 166 -32.29 -73.80 -33.45
CA GLU A 166 -33.32 -74.51 -32.70
C GLU A 166 -34.52 -74.88 -33.58
N GLU A 167 -34.99 -73.97 -34.44
CA GLU A 167 -36.09 -74.22 -35.39
C GLU A 167 -35.75 -75.34 -36.38
N VAL A 168 -34.55 -75.31 -36.97
CA VAL A 168 -34.11 -76.36 -37.90
C VAL A 168 -33.96 -77.71 -37.20
N LEU A 169 -33.39 -77.74 -35.99
CA LEU A 169 -33.25 -78.96 -35.20
C LEU A 169 -34.59 -79.53 -34.72
N ALA A 170 -35.64 -78.72 -34.65
CA ALA A 170 -36.99 -79.18 -34.32
C ALA A 170 -37.70 -79.89 -35.50
N THR A 171 -37.21 -79.72 -36.74
CA THR A 171 -37.73 -80.42 -37.92
C THR A 171 -37.12 -81.81 -38.10
N GLU A 172 -37.80 -82.72 -38.81
CA GLU A 172 -37.27 -84.06 -39.07
C GLU A 172 -36.05 -84.01 -40.00
N ALA A 173 -34.97 -84.67 -39.59
CA ALA A 173 -33.73 -84.73 -40.37
C ALA A 173 -33.96 -85.40 -41.74
N CYS A 174 -33.71 -84.65 -42.82
CA CYS A 174 -33.87 -85.14 -44.18
C CYS A 174 -32.75 -84.63 -45.10
N ALA A 175 -32.59 -85.24 -46.28
CA ALA A 175 -31.57 -84.82 -47.23
C ALA A 175 -31.71 -83.33 -47.66
N GLY A 176 -32.92 -82.77 -47.59
CA GLY A 176 -33.19 -81.36 -47.88
C GLY A 176 -32.87 -80.39 -46.74
N SER A 177 -32.79 -80.83 -45.48
CA SER A 177 -32.39 -79.98 -44.34
C SER A 177 -30.87 -79.86 -44.20
N LEU A 178 -30.13 -80.82 -44.73
CA LEU A 178 -28.67 -80.92 -44.60
C LEU A 178 -27.91 -79.69 -45.13
N GLU A 179 -28.34 -79.10 -46.26
CA GLU A 179 -27.69 -77.90 -46.80
C GLU A 179 -27.86 -76.69 -45.86
N VAL A 180 -29.03 -76.53 -45.24
CA VAL A 180 -29.34 -75.45 -44.29
C VAL A 180 -28.57 -75.61 -42.99
N GLU A 181 -28.44 -76.84 -42.49
CA GLU A 181 -27.65 -77.16 -41.29
C GLU A 181 -26.16 -76.88 -41.49
N LEU A 182 -25.60 -77.20 -42.67
CA LEU A 182 -24.21 -76.90 -43.01
C LEU A 182 -23.95 -75.38 -43.11
N ASP A 183 -24.87 -74.61 -43.71
CA ASP A 183 -24.78 -73.14 -43.76
C ASP A 183 -24.88 -72.52 -42.36
N LEU A 184 -25.81 -72.99 -41.52
CA LEU A 184 -25.95 -72.54 -40.13
C LEU A 184 -24.70 -72.85 -39.30
N LYS A 185 -24.12 -74.04 -39.46
CA LYS A 185 -22.86 -74.41 -38.82
C LYS A 185 -21.74 -73.45 -39.22
N GLY A 186 -21.62 -73.13 -40.50
CA GLY A 186 -20.64 -72.16 -41.00
C GLY A 186 -20.83 -70.77 -40.35
N LYS A 187 -22.08 -70.28 -40.29
CA LYS A 187 -22.43 -69.00 -39.65
C LYS A 187 -22.16 -68.99 -38.14
N LEU A 188 -22.47 -70.06 -37.43
CA LEU A 188 -22.18 -70.19 -35.99
C LEU A 188 -20.68 -70.20 -35.74
N GLU A 189 -19.90 -70.90 -36.55
CA GLU A 189 -18.44 -70.88 -36.45
C GLU A 189 -17.85 -69.50 -36.78
N GLU A 190 -18.42 -68.76 -37.74
CA GLU A 190 -18.04 -67.39 -38.03
C GLU A 190 -18.32 -66.44 -36.86
N LEU A 191 -19.53 -66.52 -36.28
CA LEU A 191 -19.93 -65.73 -35.12
C LEU A 191 -19.08 -66.08 -33.88
N ALA A 192 -18.76 -67.36 -33.67
CA ALA A 192 -17.91 -67.81 -32.57
C ALA A 192 -16.46 -67.34 -32.71
N ARG A 193 -15.97 -67.16 -33.96
CA ARG A 193 -14.63 -66.60 -34.24
C ARG A 193 -14.61 -65.07 -34.23
N ARG A 194 -15.77 -64.40 -34.21
CA ARG A 194 -15.87 -62.94 -34.18
C ARG A 194 -15.46 -62.45 -32.79
N GLY A 195 -14.27 -61.84 -32.70
CA GLY A 195 -13.75 -61.27 -31.45
C GLY A 195 -14.49 -60.00 -31.06
N LEU A 196 -15.55 -60.13 -30.26
CA LEU A 196 -16.21 -59.00 -29.60
C LEU A 196 -15.57 -58.78 -28.23
N SER A 197 -15.13 -57.55 -27.94
CA SER A 197 -14.62 -57.21 -26.62
C SER A 197 -15.78 -56.97 -25.66
N CYS A 198 -16.00 -57.90 -24.72
CA CYS A 198 -17.03 -57.76 -23.67
C CYS A 198 -16.56 -56.93 -22.47
N GLN A 199 -15.35 -56.38 -22.50
CA GLN A 199 -14.81 -55.51 -21.45
C GLN A 199 -14.94 -54.06 -21.87
N PRO A 200 -15.31 -53.13 -20.97
CA PRO A 200 -15.44 -51.71 -21.29
C PRO A 200 -14.15 -51.16 -21.90
N GLU A 201 -14.27 -50.47 -23.04
CA GLU A 201 -13.14 -49.84 -23.72
C GLU A 201 -12.75 -48.48 -23.10
N GLU A 202 -13.64 -47.92 -22.27
CA GLU A 202 -13.44 -46.64 -21.59
C GLU A 202 -14.15 -46.66 -20.23
N ASN A 203 -13.80 -45.74 -19.32
CA ASN A 203 -14.45 -45.60 -18.01
C ASN A 203 -15.36 -44.35 -17.93
N ASP A 204 -16.18 -44.30 -16.89
CA ASP A 204 -17.16 -43.24 -16.59
C ASP A 204 -16.60 -42.07 -15.77
N GLN A 205 -15.30 -42.08 -15.43
CA GLN A 205 -14.72 -41.09 -14.53
C GLN A 205 -14.66 -39.69 -15.19
N LEU A 206 -15.31 -38.72 -14.53
CA LEU A 206 -15.27 -37.29 -14.84
C LEU A 206 -15.32 -36.48 -13.54
N ASP A 207 -14.16 -36.04 -13.06
CA ASP A 207 -14.03 -35.29 -11.81
C ASP A 207 -13.61 -33.83 -12.08
N LEU A 208 -14.28 -32.90 -11.40
CA LEU A 208 -13.88 -31.50 -11.36
C LEU A 208 -13.14 -31.20 -10.05
N VAL A 209 -11.90 -30.75 -10.15
CA VAL A 209 -11.10 -30.27 -9.00
C VAL A 209 -10.91 -28.77 -9.13
N LEU A 210 -11.47 -28.00 -8.19
CA LEU A 210 -11.33 -26.55 -8.12
C LEU A 210 -10.61 -26.14 -6.83
N GLU A 211 -9.46 -25.47 -6.96
CA GLU A 211 -8.75 -24.88 -5.82
C GLU A 211 -9.14 -23.41 -5.65
N THR A 212 -10.13 -23.12 -4.80
CA THR A 212 -10.65 -21.75 -4.62
C THR A 212 -10.13 -21.06 -3.36
N ASP A 213 -9.54 -21.79 -2.41
CA ASP A 213 -9.09 -21.23 -1.13
C ASP A 213 -7.94 -20.24 -1.29
N GLY A 214 -6.99 -20.53 -2.20
CA GLY A 214 -5.90 -19.61 -2.54
C GLY A 214 -6.43 -18.32 -3.16
N LEU A 215 -7.37 -18.44 -4.10
CA LEU A 215 -8.01 -17.31 -4.76
C LEU A 215 -8.80 -16.44 -3.76
N ARG A 216 -9.52 -17.04 -2.82
CA ARG A 216 -10.27 -16.30 -1.79
C ARG A 216 -9.36 -15.42 -0.94
N LYS A 217 -8.19 -15.94 -0.52
CA LYS A 217 -7.21 -15.15 0.25
C LYS A 217 -6.66 -14.00 -0.57
N TRP A 218 -6.33 -14.25 -1.84
CA TRP A 218 -5.89 -13.21 -2.76
C TRP A 218 -6.92 -12.10 -2.94
N ILE A 219 -8.21 -12.45 -3.08
CA ILE A 219 -9.31 -11.47 -3.18
C ILE A 219 -9.37 -10.58 -1.93
N HIS A 220 -9.21 -11.14 -0.73
CA HIS A 220 -9.21 -10.34 0.49
C HIS A 220 -8.03 -9.37 0.59
N ASN A 221 -6.90 -9.70 -0.02
CA ASN A 221 -5.68 -8.87 -0.01
C ASN A 221 -5.54 -8.02 -1.29
N LEU A 222 -6.56 -8.01 -2.16
CA LEU A 222 -6.48 -7.33 -3.46
C LEU A 222 -6.73 -5.83 -3.32
N GLY A 223 -5.64 -5.07 -3.45
CA GLY A 223 -5.67 -3.62 -3.48
C GLY A 223 -5.66 -2.97 -2.09
N THR A 224 -5.11 -1.76 -2.01
CA THR A 224 -5.20 -0.92 -0.81
C THR A 224 -5.16 0.53 -1.24
N ILE A 225 -5.93 1.38 -0.58
CA ILE A 225 -5.89 2.83 -0.82
C ILE A 225 -4.79 3.40 0.07
N VAL A 226 -3.74 3.93 -0.57
CA VAL A 226 -2.60 4.53 0.13
C VAL A 226 -2.80 6.04 0.20
N THR A 227 -2.61 6.59 1.40
CA THR A 227 -2.65 8.04 1.64
C THR A 227 -1.72 8.42 2.79
N THR A 228 -1.34 9.70 2.85
CA THR A 228 -0.57 10.26 3.96
C THR A 228 -1.09 11.64 4.31
N SER A 229 -0.98 11.99 5.58
CA SER A 229 -1.43 13.27 6.14
C SER A 229 -0.35 14.35 6.04
N ALA A 230 0.72 14.09 5.29
CA ALA A 230 1.92 14.92 5.25
C ALA A 230 1.63 16.32 4.67
N VAL A 231 2.08 17.36 5.39
CA VAL A 231 1.91 18.77 5.03
C VAL A 231 3.29 19.40 4.85
N ALA A 232 3.52 20.03 3.69
CA ALA A 232 4.82 20.59 3.33
C ALA A 232 5.32 21.63 4.33
N SER A 233 4.47 22.61 4.67
CA SER A 233 4.81 23.70 5.59
C SER A 233 5.11 23.26 7.02
N GLN A 234 4.65 22.07 7.42
CA GLN A 234 4.94 21.47 8.72
C GLN A 234 6.15 20.54 8.68
N SER A 235 6.44 19.95 7.52
CA SER A 235 7.52 18.97 7.35
C SER A 235 8.88 19.65 7.40
N GLU A 236 9.89 18.92 7.87
CA GLU A 236 11.23 19.45 8.10
C GLU A 236 12.30 18.49 7.59
N ALA A 237 13.48 19.03 7.29
CA ALA A 237 14.65 18.26 6.92
C ALA A 237 15.79 18.50 7.91
N MET A 238 16.56 17.46 8.19
CA MET A 238 17.69 17.47 9.11
C MET A 238 18.77 16.50 8.63
N GLY A 239 20.02 16.71 9.04
CA GLY A 239 21.12 15.82 8.72
C GLY A 239 22.40 16.57 8.38
N ALA A 240 23.53 15.85 8.43
CA ALA A 240 24.84 16.42 8.14
C ALA A 240 24.90 17.01 6.72
N GLY A 241 24.17 16.42 5.76
CA GLY A 241 24.04 16.92 4.41
C GLY A 241 23.38 18.29 4.27
N LEU A 242 22.81 18.89 5.33
CA LEU A 242 22.35 20.30 5.29
C LEU A 242 23.38 21.29 5.85
N GLU A 243 24.33 20.81 6.65
CA GLU A 243 25.27 21.66 7.39
C GLU A 243 26.70 21.60 6.84
N GLN A 244 27.16 20.40 6.45
CA GLN A 244 28.53 20.15 6.01
C GLN A 244 28.54 19.13 4.87
N CYS A 245 28.94 19.58 3.68
CA CYS A 245 29.13 18.72 2.52
C CYS A 245 30.61 18.67 2.12
N ILE A 246 31.09 17.49 1.74
CA ILE A 246 32.45 17.28 1.27
C ILE A 246 32.41 16.88 -0.21
N VAL A 247 33.28 17.49 -1.02
CA VAL A 247 33.38 17.20 -2.45
C VAL A 247 33.59 15.71 -2.72
N GLY A 248 32.79 15.15 -3.61
CA GLY A 248 32.91 13.76 -4.08
C GLY A 248 32.49 12.69 -3.08
N LEU A 249 32.01 13.07 -1.88
CA LEU A 249 31.45 12.14 -0.90
C LEU A 249 29.92 12.23 -0.88
N PRO A 250 29.22 11.10 -0.64
CA PRO A 250 27.78 11.11 -0.48
C PRO A 250 27.39 11.83 0.81
N SER A 251 26.48 12.79 0.67
CA SER A 251 25.80 13.49 1.76
C SER A 251 24.36 12.97 1.84
N SER A 252 23.86 12.77 3.06
CA SER A 252 22.45 12.40 3.29
C SER A 252 21.70 13.45 4.09
N VAL A 253 20.43 13.61 3.73
CA VAL A 253 19.45 14.49 4.39
C VAL A 253 18.23 13.66 4.73
N THR A 254 17.85 13.65 5.99
CA THR A 254 16.63 13.00 6.47
C THR A 254 15.48 14.01 6.43
N ILE A 255 14.43 13.68 5.70
CA ILE A 255 13.17 14.44 5.69
C ILE A 255 12.17 13.73 6.60
N VAL A 256 11.56 14.48 7.52
CA VAL A 256 10.50 14.01 8.40
C VAL A 256 9.20 14.68 8.00
N THR A 257 8.25 13.89 7.50
CA THR A 257 6.94 14.40 7.15
C THR A 257 6.07 14.59 8.39
N ARG A 258 5.36 15.72 8.44
CA ARG A 258 4.50 16.09 9.57
C ARG A 258 3.10 16.41 9.11
N ASP A 259 2.12 16.09 9.96
CA ASP A 259 0.72 16.42 9.74
C ASP A 259 0.40 17.89 10.10
N LYS A 260 -0.86 18.29 9.88
CA LYS A 260 -1.34 19.65 10.19
C LYS A 260 -1.18 20.07 11.65
N SER A 261 -1.07 19.11 12.58
CA SER A 261 -0.86 19.35 14.01
C SER A 261 0.62 19.37 14.41
N GLY A 262 1.52 19.17 13.45
CA GLY A 262 2.96 19.04 13.67
C GLY A 262 3.39 17.64 14.14
N GLY A 263 2.46 16.68 14.21
CA GLY A 263 2.75 15.29 14.54
C GLY A 263 3.53 14.61 13.42
N ALA A 264 4.47 13.73 13.74
CA ALA A 264 5.17 12.95 12.73
C ALA A 264 4.21 11.96 12.05
N CYS A 265 4.21 11.93 10.72
CA CYS A 265 3.46 10.94 9.97
C CYS A 265 3.99 9.54 10.28
N LYS A 266 3.12 8.53 10.26
CA LYS A 266 3.47 7.12 10.53
C LYS A 266 3.42 6.25 9.29
N SER A 267 3.05 6.83 8.15
CA SER A 267 2.94 6.17 6.85
C SER A 267 3.86 6.86 5.84
N GLY A 268 4.38 6.07 4.90
CA GLY A 268 5.13 6.56 3.74
C GLY A 268 4.22 6.98 2.57
N ASN A 269 4.78 6.92 1.37
CA ASN A 269 4.18 7.22 0.06
C ASN A 269 3.80 8.71 -0.15
N ALA A 270 4.39 9.61 0.63
CA ALA A 270 4.35 11.03 0.35
C ALA A 270 5.17 11.34 -0.92
N ILE A 271 4.65 12.23 -1.76
CA ILE A 271 5.31 12.61 -3.02
C ILE A 271 6.34 13.70 -2.70
N LEU A 272 7.61 13.31 -2.66
CA LEU A 272 8.74 14.21 -2.42
C LEU A 272 9.56 14.41 -3.69
N SER A 273 10.01 15.64 -3.90
CA SER A 273 11.03 15.97 -4.89
C SER A 273 12.19 16.72 -4.23
N ALA A 274 13.40 16.41 -4.67
CA ALA A 274 14.64 16.97 -4.16
C ALA A 274 15.52 17.37 -5.34
N GLU A 275 15.82 18.66 -5.44
CA GLU A 275 16.62 19.22 -6.53
C GLU A 275 17.76 20.03 -5.93
N VAL A 276 18.99 19.67 -6.29
CA VAL A 276 20.20 20.37 -5.87
C VAL A 276 20.68 21.24 -7.03
N PHE A 277 20.53 22.55 -6.89
CA PHE A 277 20.94 23.54 -7.88
C PHE A 277 22.38 23.98 -7.64
N THR A 278 23.16 23.95 -8.71
CA THR A 278 24.53 24.46 -8.74
C THR A 278 24.55 25.96 -9.10
N PRO A 279 25.63 26.70 -8.77
CA PRO A 279 25.78 28.11 -9.17
C PRO A 279 25.66 28.37 -10.67
N ASP A 280 26.04 27.38 -11.49
CA ASP A 280 25.97 27.39 -12.95
C ASP A 280 24.61 26.94 -13.51
N GLY A 281 23.62 26.67 -12.65
CA GLY A 281 22.24 26.37 -13.03
C GLY A 281 21.98 24.92 -13.44
N SER A 282 22.97 24.03 -13.28
CA SER A 282 22.78 22.59 -13.45
C SER A 282 22.12 21.96 -12.22
N ILE A 283 21.52 20.77 -12.40
CA ILE A 283 20.88 20.01 -11.33
C ILE A 283 21.76 18.80 -11.05
N VAL A 284 22.02 18.54 -9.77
CA VAL A 284 22.71 17.33 -9.31
C VAL A 284 21.69 16.24 -9.02
N ASP A 285 21.95 15.05 -9.53
CA ASP A 285 21.13 13.87 -9.29
C ASP A 285 21.23 13.41 -7.82
N GLY A 286 20.13 12.88 -7.31
CA GLY A 286 20.09 12.24 -6.00
C GLY A 286 18.94 11.25 -5.91
N GLU A 287 18.99 10.40 -4.90
CA GLU A 287 18.01 9.34 -4.67
C GLU A 287 17.24 9.62 -3.38
N ILE A 288 15.91 9.49 -3.42
CA ILE A 288 15.04 9.56 -2.25
C ILE A 288 14.60 8.14 -1.90
N VAL A 289 14.87 7.74 -0.66
CA VAL A 289 14.45 6.46 -0.09
C VAL A 289 13.32 6.71 0.91
N ASP A 290 12.19 6.03 0.73
CA ASP A 290 11.06 6.04 1.67
C ASP A 290 11.18 4.89 2.67
N HIS A 291 11.28 5.21 3.97
CA HIS A 291 11.34 4.21 5.04
C HIS A 291 9.96 3.72 5.50
N LYS A 292 8.88 4.15 4.83
CA LYS A 292 7.48 3.76 5.06
C LYS A 292 6.93 4.09 6.44
N ASN A 293 7.62 4.96 7.18
CA ASN A 293 7.29 5.34 8.56
C ASN A 293 7.14 6.87 8.71
N GLY A 294 6.97 7.61 7.60
CA GLY A 294 6.95 9.07 7.57
C GLY A 294 8.33 9.73 7.55
N THR A 295 9.41 8.95 7.45
CA THR A 295 10.77 9.46 7.26
C THR A 295 11.32 9.02 5.91
N TYR A 296 12.08 9.93 5.31
CA TYR A 296 12.69 9.76 3.99
C TYR A 296 14.16 10.13 4.08
N GLU A 297 14.99 9.49 3.27
CA GLU A 297 16.40 9.79 3.17
C GLU A 297 16.74 10.21 1.75
N PHE A 298 17.25 11.42 1.59
CA PHE A 298 17.77 11.92 0.32
C PHE A 298 19.29 11.85 0.32
N VAL A 299 19.87 11.10 -0.61
CA VAL A 299 21.31 10.93 -0.76
C VAL A 299 21.77 11.55 -2.08
N TYR A 300 22.80 12.38 -2.03
CA TYR A 300 23.35 13.07 -3.20
C TYR A 300 24.86 13.28 -3.06
N VAL A 301 25.55 13.52 -4.19
CA VAL A 301 27.01 13.71 -4.23
C VAL A 301 27.32 15.02 -4.94
N LEU A 302 28.04 15.92 -4.28
CA LEU A 302 28.42 17.21 -4.87
C LEU A 302 29.80 17.11 -5.56
N PRO A 303 29.89 17.42 -6.87
CA PRO A 303 31.11 17.17 -7.65
C PRO A 303 32.20 18.23 -7.48
N LYS A 304 31.85 19.42 -6.99
CA LYS A 304 32.76 20.59 -6.88
C LYS A 304 32.52 21.36 -5.59
N GLU A 305 33.53 22.12 -5.17
CA GLU A 305 33.38 23.13 -4.11
C GLU A 305 32.51 24.29 -4.62
N GLY A 306 31.72 24.88 -3.71
CA GLY A 306 30.88 26.03 -4.03
C GLY A 306 29.63 26.12 -3.16
N ASP A 307 28.80 27.11 -3.49
CA ASP A 307 27.52 27.40 -2.84
C ASP A 307 26.39 26.74 -3.65
N PHE A 308 25.74 25.73 -3.09
CA PHE A 308 24.64 25.02 -3.75
C PHE A 308 23.31 25.35 -3.05
N SER A 309 22.20 25.11 -3.74
CA SER A 309 20.86 25.31 -3.19
C SER A 309 20.04 24.03 -3.31
N LEU A 310 19.60 23.46 -2.19
CA LEU A 310 18.74 22.29 -2.16
C LEU A 310 17.27 22.69 -1.99
N ALA A 311 16.47 22.48 -3.04
CA ALA A 311 15.03 22.58 -2.98
C ALA A 311 14.44 21.20 -2.59
N LEU A 312 13.76 21.15 -1.45
CA LEU A 312 12.99 20.00 -1.01
C LEU A 312 11.52 20.38 -1.06
N ARG A 313 10.75 19.66 -1.86
CA ARG A 313 9.32 19.90 -2.01
C ARG A 313 8.53 18.64 -1.68
N LEU A 314 7.40 18.85 -1.01
CA LEU A 314 6.41 17.84 -0.72
C LEU A 314 5.11 18.26 -1.42
N TYR A 315 4.59 17.43 -2.33
CA TYR A 315 3.46 17.80 -3.20
C TYR A 315 3.68 19.15 -3.91
N ASP A 316 4.85 19.29 -4.54
CA ASP A 316 5.31 20.50 -5.25
C ASP A 316 5.39 21.79 -4.42
N GLN A 317 5.27 21.68 -3.10
CA GLN A 317 5.40 22.81 -2.17
C GLN A 317 6.68 22.70 -1.34
N HIS A 318 7.39 23.81 -1.19
CA HIS A 318 8.59 23.86 -0.36
C HIS A 318 8.30 23.45 1.09
N ILE A 319 9.14 22.58 1.63
CA ILE A 319 9.10 22.24 3.05
C ILE A 319 9.71 23.36 3.90
N LYS A 320 9.52 23.31 5.21
CA LYS A 320 10.09 24.31 6.12
C LYS A 320 11.61 24.40 5.99
N GLY A 321 12.11 25.61 5.73
CA GLY A 321 13.55 25.89 5.55
C GLY A 321 14.06 25.70 4.12
N SER A 322 13.23 25.19 3.20
CA SER A 322 13.59 25.09 1.79
C SER A 322 13.36 26.44 1.07
N PRO A 323 14.23 26.82 0.11
CA PRO A 323 15.47 26.17 -0.28
C PRO A 323 16.60 26.31 0.75
N PHE A 324 17.37 25.23 0.94
CA PHE A 324 18.50 25.16 1.85
C PHE A 324 19.80 25.57 1.14
N LYS A 325 20.60 26.42 1.78
CA LYS A 325 21.93 26.77 1.26
C LYS A 325 22.95 25.74 1.73
N LEU A 326 23.70 25.16 0.81
CA LEU A 326 24.71 24.13 1.07
C LEU A 326 26.10 24.69 0.75
N ASN A 327 27.01 24.61 1.71
CA ASN A 327 28.40 25.01 1.52
C ASN A 327 29.29 23.76 1.44
N VAL A 328 30.04 23.63 0.34
CA VAL A 328 30.89 22.45 0.10
C VAL A 328 32.36 22.81 0.26
N GLY A 329 33.07 22.07 1.10
CA GLY A 329 34.52 22.23 1.29
C GLY A 329 35.30 20.93 1.09
N THR A 330 36.61 21.07 0.90
CA THR A 330 37.56 19.95 0.72
C THR A 330 38.10 19.33 2.01
N SER A 331 37.67 19.76 3.20
CA SER A 331 38.30 19.31 4.47
C SER A 331 37.62 18.13 5.17
N GLN A 332 38.36 17.02 5.28
CA GLN A 332 38.27 16.10 6.42
C GLN A 332 38.89 16.78 7.64
N VAL A 333 38.12 17.09 8.68
CA VAL A 333 38.67 17.71 9.89
C VAL A 333 39.55 16.69 10.62
N GLY A 334 40.87 16.89 10.50
CA GLY A 334 41.84 16.39 11.46
C GLY A 334 41.53 16.91 12.86
N GLU A 335 41.54 15.98 13.81
CA GLU A 335 41.44 16.15 15.26
C GLU A 335 42.28 17.33 15.77
N LYS A 336 41.65 18.50 15.97
CA LYS A 336 42.29 19.64 16.64
C LYS A 336 42.19 19.47 18.15
N THR A 337 43.19 18.80 18.70
CA THR A 337 43.57 18.86 20.11
C THR A 337 43.84 20.32 20.52
N ARG A 338 42.88 20.97 21.18
CA ARG A 338 43.08 22.27 21.81
C ARG A 338 43.33 22.10 23.30
N GLY A 339 44.61 21.94 23.64
CA GLY A 339 45.09 21.87 25.00
C GLY A 339 45.15 23.22 25.71
N LYS A 340 44.88 23.16 27.01
CA LYS A 340 45.14 24.09 28.13
C LYS A 340 44.08 25.17 28.43
N ARG A 341 43.34 24.93 29.52
CA ARG A 341 43.67 25.54 30.83
C ARG A 341 43.26 24.63 31.99
N ARG A 342 44.25 24.29 32.82
CA ARG A 342 44.13 23.61 34.13
C ARG A 342 43.53 24.59 35.14
N GLY A 343 42.44 24.19 35.79
CA GLY A 343 41.95 24.74 37.06
C GLY A 343 41.64 23.58 38.01
N LYS A 344 42.29 23.56 39.17
CA LYS A 344 42.20 22.52 40.21
C LYS A 344 40.84 22.56 40.94
N SER A 345 40.40 21.37 41.36
CA SER A 345 39.13 20.97 42.02
C SER A 345 38.86 21.62 43.39
N PRO A 346 37.68 21.42 44.04
CA PRO A 346 37.23 20.13 44.64
C PRO A 346 35.74 19.81 44.35
N GLY A 347 35.24 18.58 44.27
CA GLY A 347 35.47 17.42 45.12
C GLY A 347 34.25 17.19 46.03
N GLN A 348 33.13 16.67 45.50
CA GLN A 348 32.05 16.09 46.31
C GLN A 348 31.64 14.70 45.80
N LYS A 349 31.81 13.73 46.69
CA LYS A 349 31.50 12.31 46.57
C LYS A 349 30.00 12.05 46.71
N LYS A 350 29.40 11.21 45.84
CA LYS A 350 28.33 10.24 46.19
C LYS A 350 28.47 9.03 45.24
N LYS A 351 29.10 7.94 45.67
CA LYS A 351 28.56 6.77 46.40
C LYS A 351 27.53 5.99 45.56
N GLY A 352 27.99 4.88 44.97
CA GLY A 352 27.12 3.89 44.33
C GLY A 352 26.31 3.10 45.35
N SER A 353 25.14 2.61 44.93
CA SER A 353 24.48 1.45 45.54
C SER A 353 23.28 1.00 44.69
N LYS A 354 23.41 -0.22 44.16
CA LYS A 354 22.41 -1.31 44.12
C LYS A 354 21.07 -1.06 43.41
N ARG A 355 20.88 -1.78 42.29
CA ARG A 355 19.56 -2.26 41.86
C ARG A 355 18.99 -3.17 42.94
N ALA A 356 17.79 -2.87 43.39
CA ALA A 356 16.94 -3.78 44.13
C ALA A 356 15.83 -4.27 43.19
N SER A 357 15.67 -5.58 43.14
CA SER A 357 14.57 -6.28 42.51
C SER A 357 13.28 -6.01 43.26
N SER A 358 12.19 -5.73 42.54
CA SER A 358 10.83 -5.98 43.03
C SER A 358 10.18 -7.01 42.14
N ALA A 359 10.12 -8.22 42.67
CA ALA A 359 9.33 -9.31 42.14
C ALA A 359 7.85 -9.07 42.43
N LEU A 360 7.03 -9.08 41.38
CA LEU A 360 5.65 -9.56 41.40
C LEU A 360 5.39 -10.16 40.02
N GLY A 361 5.39 -11.50 39.98
CA GLY A 361 5.10 -12.26 38.77
C GLY A 361 3.63 -12.61 38.67
N THR A 362 3.12 -12.65 37.43
CA THR A 362 2.30 -13.71 36.79
C THR A 362 2.11 -13.32 35.30
N PRO A 363 1.68 -14.23 34.40
CA PRO A 363 2.54 -15.09 33.60
C PRO A 363 2.68 -14.64 32.14
N ARG A 364 3.75 -15.14 31.50
CA ARG A 364 4.09 -15.01 30.07
C ARG A 364 2.87 -15.12 29.14
N ARG A 365 2.47 -14.00 28.52
CA ARG A 365 1.88 -14.04 27.17
C ARG A 365 3.03 -14.08 26.17
N LYS A 366 3.02 -15.10 25.30
CA LYS A 366 3.87 -15.17 24.12
C LYS A 366 3.74 -13.84 23.36
N THR A 367 4.83 -13.11 23.25
CA THR A 367 4.97 -12.03 22.26
C THR A 367 5.01 -12.69 20.89
N GLN A 368 3.84 -12.83 20.28
CA GLN A 368 3.71 -12.94 18.85
C GLN A 368 4.12 -11.57 18.30
N ASN A 369 5.29 -11.49 17.66
CA ASN A 369 5.60 -10.35 16.80
C ASN A 369 4.55 -10.34 15.67
N PRO A 370 3.75 -9.28 15.48
CA PRO A 370 2.91 -9.13 14.32
C PRO A 370 3.74 -8.43 13.25
N ILE A 371 4.60 -9.21 12.59
CA ILE A 371 4.96 -8.93 11.21
C ILE A 371 4.13 -9.95 10.44
N GLU A 372 2.96 -9.55 9.97
CA GLU A 372 2.15 -10.36 9.05
C GLU A 372 2.86 -10.36 7.69
N ASP A 373 3.90 -11.18 7.59
CA ASP A 373 4.39 -11.64 6.30
C ASP A 373 3.46 -12.77 5.86
N ASP A 374 2.71 -12.55 4.78
CA ASP A 374 1.88 -13.55 4.12
C ASP A 374 2.74 -14.78 3.76
N LEU A 375 2.69 -15.81 4.60
CA LEU A 375 3.40 -17.06 4.37
C LEU A 375 2.81 -17.79 3.16
N ILE A 376 3.40 -17.59 1.98
CA ILE A 376 2.96 -18.19 0.72
C ILE A 376 3.08 -19.73 0.78
N PHE A 377 4.16 -20.25 1.35
CA PHE A 377 4.35 -21.69 1.55
C PHE A 377 5.44 -21.98 2.61
N ARG A 378 5.36 -23.15 3.26
CA ARG A 378 6.32 -23.60 4.28
C ARG A 378 7.19 -24.72 3.74
N ILE A 379 8.51 -24.55 3.75
CA ILE A 379 9.48 -25.61 3.44
C ILE A 379 10.03 -26.19 4.74
N GLY A 380 9.81 -27.49 4.90
CA GLY A 380 10.34 -28.30 5.99
C GLY A 380 9.68 -28.14 7.36
N THR A 381 10.07 -29.02 8.28
CA THR A 381 9.60 -29.08 9.66
C THR A 381 10.77 -29.16 10.63
N LYS A 382 10.51 -28.99 11.94
CA LYS A 382 11.59 -29.09 12.94
C LYS A 382 12.01 -30.55 13.12
N GLY A 383 13.29 -30.85 12.91
CA GLY A 383 13.83 -32.19 13.13
C GLY A 383 15.14 -32.48 12.36
N ARG A 384 15.53 -33.75 12.28
CA ARG A 384 16.83 -34.20 11.74
C ARG A 384 16.74 -35.04 10.47
N ASN A 385 15.52 -35.35 10.02
CA ASN A 385 15.27 -36.17 8.83
C ASN A 385 15.26 -35.34 7.54
N LYS A 386 15.05 -36.01 6.40
CA LYS A 386 14.96 -35.38 5.08
C LYS A 386 13.75 -34.45 5.03
N GLY A 387 13.96 -33.19 4.70
CA GLY A 387 12.96 -32.13 4.80
C GLY A 387 12.76 -31.57 6.21
N GLU A 388 13.61 -31.94 7.19
CA GLU A 388 13.57 -31.39 8.53
C GLU A 388 14.84 -30.58 8.86
N PHE A 389 14.67 -29.53 9.68
CA PHE A 389 15.71 -28.57 10.04
C PHE A 389 15.69 -28.25 11.55
N THR A 390 16.85 -28.05 12.16
CA THR A 390 17.00 -27.69 13.58
C THR A 390 17.71 -26.36 13.80
N ASN A 391 18.64 -25.94 12.93
CA ASN A 391 19.31 -24.63 13.04
C ASN A 391 19.77 -24.11 11.67
N LEU A 392 18.81 -23.47 10.98
CA LEU A 392 19.00 -22.85 9.67
C LEU A 392 20.00 -21.69 9.76
N GLN A 393 21.02 -21.71 8.89
CA GLN A 393 22.03 -20.65 8.80
C GLN A 393 21.91 -19.82 7.52
N GLY A 394 21.34 -20.40 6.46
CA GLY A 394 21.20 -19.71 5.19
C GLY A 394 20.29 -20.45 4.21
N VAL A 395 19.67 -19.67 3.34
CA VAL A 395 18.85 -20.12 2.22
C VAL A 395 19.35 -19.43 0.96
N ALA A 396 19.43 -20.16 -0.15
CA ALA A 396 19.78 -19.61 -1.46
C ALA A 396 18.88 -20.23 -2.54
N ALA A 397 18.49 -19.44 -3.54
CA ALA A 397 17.78 -19.93 -4.71
C ALA A 397 18.74 -20.02 -5.89
N ALA A 398 18.79 -21.16 -6.57
CA ALA A 398 19.52 -21.35 -7.82
C ALA A 398 18.67 -20.88 -9.01
N ALA A 399 19.33 -20.39 -10.07
CA ALA A 399 18.66 -20.00 -11.31
C ALA A 399 17.86 -21.15 -11.97
N SER A 400 18.15 -22.40 -11.61
CA SER A 400 17.42 -23.59 -12.05
C SER A 400 16.10 -23.84 -11.28
N GLY A 401 15.68 -22.93 -10.39
CA GLY A 401 14.46 -23.07 -9.57
C GLY A 401 14.59 -23.97 -8.34
N ASN A 402 15.82 -24.35 -7.98
CA ASN A 402 16.11 -25.14 -6.77
C ASN A 402 16.41 -24.24 -5.57
N ILE A 403 15.98 -24.64 -4.38
CA ILE A 403 16.26 -23.95 -3.13
C ILE A 403 17.28 -24.78 -2.34
N LEU A 404 18.38 -24.16 -1.93
CA LEU A 404 19.43 -24.73 -1.10
C LEU A 404 19.27 -24.22 0.33
N ILE A 405 19.23 -25.14 1.28
CA ILE A 405 19.05 -24.83 2.69
C ILE A 405 20.20 -25.42 3.49
N ALA A 406 20.96 -24.56 4.18
CA ALA A 406 22.08 -24.95 5.03
C ALA A 406 21.65 -25.05 6.50
N ASP A 407 21.84 -26.22 7.11
CA ASP A 407 21.56 -26.47 8.52
C ASP A 407 22.84 -26.86 9.26
N SER A 408 23.25 -25.99 10.18
CA SER A 408 24.48 -26.17 10.97
C SER A 408 24.41 -27.32 11.96
N ASN A 409 23.25 -27.58 12.56
CA ASN A 409 23.09 -28.63 13.58
C ASN A 409 22.90 -30.00 12.95
N ASN A 410 22.27 -30.06 11.77
CA ASN A 410 22.16 -31.29 10.98
C ASN A 410 23.39 -31.54 10.09
N GLN A 411 24.36 -30.61 10.10
CA GLN A 411 25.60 -30.63 9.31
C GLN A 411 25.34 -31.01 7.85
N CYS A 412 24.29 -30.44 7.26
CA CYS A 412 23.86 -30.80 5.92
C CYS A 412 23.39 -29.57 5.13
N VAL A 413 23.49 -29.70 3.81
CA VAL A 413 22.81 -28.83 2.85
C VAL A 413 21.76 -29.70 2.16
N GLN A 414 20.52 -29.27 2.16
CA GLN A 414 19.43 -29.95 1.47
C GLN A 414 19.01 -29.12 0.27
N VAL A 415 18.83 -29.77 -0.89
CA VAL A 415 18.38 -29.15 -2.13
C VAL A 415 16.94 -29.58 -2.40
N THR A 416 16.07 -28.62 -2.64
CA THR A 416 14.65 -28.86 -2.95
C THR A 416 14.27 -28.18 -4.25
N PRO A 417 13.77 -28.92 -5.27
CA PRO A 417 13.13 -28.31 -6.41
C PRO A 417 11.80 -27.68 -5.99
N HIS A 418 11.34 -26.71 -6.77
CA HIS A 418 10.02 -26.08 -6.62
C HIS A 418 8.88 -27.14 -6.52
N SER A 419 9.09 -28.35 -7.05
CA SER A 419 8.21 -29.52 -6.97
C SER A 419 8.64 -30.57 -5.92
N ARG A 420 8.43 -30.28 -4.63
CA ARG A 420 8.26 -31.22 -3.48
C ARG A 420 9.18 -32.45 -3.29
N SER A 421 10.31 -32.59 -4.00
CA SER A 421 11.19 -33.77 -3.91
C SER A 421 12.57 -33.44 -3.33
N TYR A 422 12.78 -33.73 -2.05
CA TYR A 422 14.05 -33.41 -1.37
C TYR A 422 15.21 -34.28 -1.91
N CYS A 423 16.41 -33.71 -2.04
CA CYS A 423 17.66 -34.46 -2.24
C CYS A 423 18.62 -34.13 -1.09
N ARG A 424 19.27 -35.15 -0.51
CA ARG A 424 20.16 -35.01 0.65
C ARG A 424 21.59 -35.35 0.24
N GLU A 425 22.49 -34.37 0.32
CA GLU A 425 23.93 -34.61 0.33
C GLU A 425 24.47 -34.42 1.74
N ARG A 426 25.21 -35.42 2.25
CA ARG A 426 26.00 -35.26 3.47
C ARG A 426 27.34 -34.68 3.07
N LEU A 427 27.67 -33.51 3.62
CA LEU A 427 29.03 -32.98 3.57
C LEU A 427 29.92 -33.92 4.39
N LYS A 428 30.71 -34.76 3.71
CA LYS A 428 31.84 -35.46 4.35
C LYS A 428 33.02 -34.49 4.32
N ASP A 429 33.50 -34.13 5.51
CA ASP A 429 34.74 -33.43 5.79
C ASP A 429 35.00 -32.14 4.98
N CYS A 430 34.56 -31.01 5.52
CA CYS A 430 35.19 -29.74 5.19
C CYS A 430 35.33 -28.89 6.46
N GLN A 431 36.52 -28.92 7.08
CA GLN A 431 36.94 -28.00 8.16
C GLN A 431 37.16 -26.56 7.66
N SER A 432 36.53 -26.16 6.56
CA SER A 432 36.72 -24.86 5.93
C SER A 432 35.39 -24.14 5.87
N LYS A 433 35.32 -22.99 6.55
CA LYS A 433 34.21 -22.03 6.45
C LYS A 433 33.88 -21.76 4.98
N CYS A 434 32.80 -22.32 4.45
CA CYS A 434 32.33 -22.01 3.11
C CYS A 434 31.60 -20.65 3.13
N LEU A 435 32.38 -19.59 2.84
CA LEU A 435 31.87 -18.39 2.19
C LEU A 435 31.26 -18.81 0.84
N VAL A 436 29.94 -18.83 0.73
CA VAL A 436 29.28 -18.69 -0.57
C VAL A 436 29.20 -17.19 -0.83
N ARG A 437 30.26 -16.65 -1.46
CA ARG A 437 30.25 -15.30 -2.01
C ARG A 437 29.29 -15.30 -3.19
N SER A 438 28.31 -14.42 -3.15
CA SER A 438 27.46 -14.07 -4.29
C SER A 438 28.33 -13.60 -5.44
N GLN A 439 28.33 -14.35 -6.54
CA GLN A 439 28.42 -13.76 -7.87
C GLN A 439 27.09 -14.04 -8.55
N LEU A 440 26.20 -13.05 -8.45
CA LEU A 440 25.29 -12.70 -9.52
C LEU A 440 26.05 -11.72 -10.43
#